data_AF-V4LW32-F1
#
_entry.id   AF-V4LW32-F1
#
_cell.length_a   1.000
_cell.length_b   1.000
_cell.length_c   1.000
_cell.angle_alpha   90.00
_cell.angle_beta   90.00
_cell.angle_gamma   90.00
#
_symmetry.space_group_name_H-M   'P 1'
#
loop_
_entity.id
_entity.type
_entity.pdbx_description
1 polymer ?
#
loop_
_entity_poly.entity_id
_entity_poly.type
_entity_poly.pdbx_seq_one_letter_code
_entity_poly.pdbx_strand_id
1 'polypeptide(L)'
;MEAGERLRITWCGHSYFMVEAGGLRVAMDPHDGDSLGLPRCRAQADLVLVSHDHYDHNAVELASGPRTRVVRWREGELSLGGLRVRGVRLSHDDKGGSLFGSVVAYVIEAEGLTLAHLSDVGEPSDSAERVAGPT
;
A
#
# COMPACT_ATOMS: atom_id res chain seq x y z
N MET A 1 19.67 -22.53 -14.31
CA MET A 1 19.13 -21.24 -14.77
C MET A 1 18.07 -20.86 -13.77
N GLU A 2 18.38 -19.94 -12.85
CA GLU A 2 17.36 -19.39 -11.96
C GLU A 2 16.43 -18.53 -12.81
N ALA A 3 15.12 -18.80 -12.74
CA ALA A 3 14.13 -17.89 -13.27
C ALA A 3 14.33 -16.57 -12.52
N GLY A 4 14.62 -15.49 -13.25
CA GLY A 4 14.79 -14.17 -12.65
C GLY A 4 13.61 -13.85 -11.74
N GLU A 5 13.92 -13.32 -10.55
CA GLU A 5 12.93 -12.80 -9.61
C GLU A 5 11.97 -11.88 -10.39
N ARG A 6 10.67 -12.18 -10.31
CA ARG A 6 9.64 -11.51 -11.11
C ARG A 6 8.67 -10.80 -10.18
N LEU A 7 8.66 -9.49 -10.27
CA LEU A 7 7.65 -8.63 -9.70
C LEU A 7 6.27 -9.01 -10.24
N ARG A 8 5.34 -9.32 -9.33
CA ARG A 8 3.94 -9.61 -9.66
C ARG A 8 3.02 -8.71 -8.85
N ILE A 9 2.12 -8.03 -9.56
CA ILE A 9 1.05 -7.23 -8.96
C ILE A 9 -0.27 -7.97 -9.22
N THR A 10 -1.04 -8.19 -8.16
CA THR A 10 -2.40 -8.73 -8.23
C THR A 10 -3.37 -7.70 -7.67
N TRP A 11 -4.40 -7.37 -8.44
CA TRP A 11 -5.46 -6.49 -8.00
C TRP A 11 -6.60 -7.32 -7.39
N CYS A 12 -6.92 -7.04 -6.12
CA CYS A 12 -7.97 -7.71 -5.37
C CYS A 12 -9.33 -6.99 -5.44
N GLY A 13 -9.39 -5.82 -6.11
CA GLY A 13 -10.55 -4.93 -6.11
C GLY A 13 -10.29 -3.66 -5.29
N HIS A 14 -11.00 -2.58 -5.62
CA HIS A 14 -10.87 -1.28 -4.94
C HIS A 14 -9.38 -0.86 -4.82
N SER A 15 -8.94 -0.40 -3.63
CA SER A 15 -7.56 -0.04 -3.32
C SER A 15 -6.69 -1.25 -2.88
N TYR A 16 -7.23 -2.48 -2.87
CA TYR A 16 -6.50 -3.65 -2.42
C TYR A 16 -5.59 -4.22 -3.52
N PHE A 17 -4.28 -4.07 -3.33
CA PHE A 17 -3.26 -4.68 -4.18
C PHE A 17 -2.34 -5.62 -3.38
N MET A 18 -1.96 -6.73 -4.02
CA MET A 18 -0.88 -7.61 -3.57
C MET A 18 0.33 -7.45 -4.49
N VAL A 19 1.47 -7.07 -3.93
CA VAL A 19 2.76 -6.98 -4.63
C VAL A 19 3.67 -8.08 -4.14
N GLU A 20 4.22 -8.86 -5.06
CA GLU A 20 5.19 -9.92 -4.77
C GLU A 20 6.50 -9.60 -5.47
N ALA A 21 7.57 -9.45 -4.70
CA ALA A 21 8.90 -9.12 -5.22
C ALA A 21 9.99 -9.56 -4.22
N GLY A 22 11.14 -10.02 -4.70
CA GLY A 22 12.27 -10.43 -3.84
C GLY A 22 11.90 -11.48 -2.78
N GLY A 23 10.97 -12.38 -3.10
CA GLY A 23 10.48 -13.42 -2.18
C GLY A 23 9.51 -12.94 -1.09
N LEU A 24 9.14 -11.66 -1.08
CA LEU A 24 8.20 -11.07 -0.11
C LEU A 24 6.86 -10.75 -0.75
N ARG A 25 5.80 -10.77 0.06
CA ARG A 25 4.44 -10.38 -0.32
C ARG A 25 3.98 -9.18 0.50
N VAL A 26 3.52 -8.14 -0.19
CA VAL A 26 3.04 -6.89 0.40
C VAL A 26 1.57 -6.70 0.02
N ALA A 27 0.71 -6.58 1.02
CA ALA A 27 -0.67 -6.14 0.84
C ALA A 27 -0.76 -4.63 1.07
N MET A 28 -1.48 -3.92 0.22
CA MET A 28 -1.78 -2.50 0.38
C MET A 28 -3.30 -2.34 0.43
N ASP A 29 -3.80 -1.64 1.45
CA ASP A 29 -5.22 -1.32 1.68
C ASP A 29 -6.20 -2.50 1.50
N PRO A 30 -6.07 -3.58 2.29
CA PRO A 30 -7.01 -4.69 2.21
C PRO A 30 -8.44 -4.27 2.59
N HIS A 31 -9.42 -4.73 1.81
CA HIS A 31 -10.85 -4.53 2.06
C HIS A 31 -11.55 -5.84 2.42
N ASP A 32 -12.69 -5.76 3.10
CA ASP A 32 -13.42 -6.95 3.55
C ASP A 32 -14.25 -7.63 2.44
N GLY A 33 -14.48 -6.93 1.33
CA GLY A 33 -15.25 -7.35 0.16
C GLY A 33 -16.74 -7.05 0.32
N ASP A 34 -17.34 -7.59 1.38
CA ASP A 34 -18.79 -7.52 1.59
C ASP A 34 -19.30 -6.08 1.72
N SER A 35 -18.60 -5.21 2.43
CA SER A 35 -18.99 -3.80 2.58
C SER A 35 -18.99 -3.01 1.26
N LEU A 36 -18.23 -3.50 0.27
CA LEU A 36 -18.06 -2.89 -1.05
C LEU A 36 -18.87 -3.60 -2.15
N GLY A 37 -19.54 -4.71 -1.84
CA GLY A 37 -20.16 -5.57 -2.84
C GLY A 37 -19.15 -6.25 -3.78
N LEU A 38 -17.91 -6.45 -3.31
CA LEU A 38 -16.82 -7.09 -4.05
C LEU A 38 -16.54 -8.52 -3.54
N PRO A 39 -15.98 -9.41 -4.38
CA PRO A 39 -15.48 -10.69 -3.91
C PRO A 39 -14.42 -10.51 -2.82
N ARG A 40 -14.46 -11.36 -1.80
CA ARG A 40 -13.44 -11.37 -0.74
C ARG A 40 -12.11 -11.87 -1.28
N CYS A 41 -11.07 -11.02 -1.27
CA CYS A 41 -9.70 -11.44 -1.58
C CYS A 41 -9.00 -11.86 -0.29
N ARG A 42 -8.71 -13.15 -0.12
CA ARG A 42 -7.91 -13.65 1.01
C ARG A 42 -6.51 -13.99 0.53
N ALA A 43 -5.51 -13.34 1.12
CA ALA A 43 -4.11 -13.58 0.82
C ALA A 43 -3.29 -13.60 2.11
N GLN A 44 -2.11 -14.20 2.08
CA GLN A 44 -1.16 -14.09 3.19
C GLN A 44 0.02 -13.22 2.75
N ALA A 45 0.16 -12.07 3.39
CA ALA A 45 1.26 -11.12 3.17
C ALA A 45 2.31 -11.21 4.28
N ASP A 46 3.56 -10.88 3.94
CA ASP A 46 4.62 -10.67 4.93
C ASP A 46 4.51 -9.26 5.54
N LEU A 47 4.06 -8.29 4.74
CA LEU A 47 3.82 -6.90 5.12
C LEU A 47 2.42 -6.46 4.69
N VAL A 48 1.66 -5.86 5.59
CA VAL A 48 0.40 -5.17 5.26
C VAL A 48 0.61 -3.68 5.49
N LEU A 49 0.35 -2.87 4.48
CA LEU A 49 0.38 -1.42 4.49
C LEU A 49 -1.05 -0.89 4.45
N VAL A 50 -1.46 -0.16 5.48
CA VAL A 50 -2.77 0.52 5.54
C VAL A 50 -2.52 2.01 5.45
N SER A 51 -3.01 2.63 4.39
CA SER A 51 -2.79 4.06 4.10
C SER A 51 -3.52 4.99 5.09
N HIS A 52 -4.73 4.61 5.50
CA HIS A 52 -5.60 5.33 6.43
C HIS A 52 -6.71 4.39 6.97
N ASP A 53 -7.50 4.83 7.96
CA ASP A 53 -8.40 3.96 8.73
C ASP A 53 -9.86 3.98 8.28
N HIS A 54 -10.14 4.34 7.02
CA HIS A 54 -11.48 4.14 6.46
C HIS A 54 -11.77 2.65 6.27
N TYR A 55 -13.07 2.29 6.36
CA TYR A 55 -13.54 0.91 6.45
C TYR A 55 -13.20 0.04 5.23
N ASP A 56 -12.98 0.68 4.09
CA ASP A 56 -12.67 0.10 2.80
C ASP A 56 -11.16 -0.08 2.54
N HIS A 57 -10.30 0.25 3.51
CA HIS A 57 -8.84 0.17 3.39
C HIS A 57 -8.14 -0.64 4.52
N ASN A 58 -8.83 -1.06 5.56
CA ASN A 58 -8.19 -1.48 6.83
C ASN A 58 -8.49 -2.92 7.28
N ALA A 59 -9.03 -3.77 6.42
CA ALA A 59 -9.39 -5.17 6.67
C ALA A 59 -8.15 -6.10 6.71
N VAL A 60 -7.18 -5.78 7.57
CA VAL A 60 -5.85 -6.40 7.64
C VAL A 60 -5.90 -7.90 7.87
N GLU A 61 -6.94 -8.40 8.52
CA GLU A 61 -7.15 -9.81 8.81
C GLU A 61 -7.39 -10.66 7.55
N LEU A 62 -7.81 -10.04 6.43
CA LEU A 62 -7.91 -10.74 5.14
C LEU A 62 -6.55 -10.98 4.48
N ALA A 63 -5.52 -10.24 4.93
CA ALA A 63 -4.17 -10.27 4.40
C ALA A 63 -3.11 -10.82 5.37
N SER A 64 -3.48 -11.10 6.63
CA SER A 64 -2.53 -11.35 7.72
C SER A 64 -2.49 -12.80 8.24
N GLY A 65 -1.30 -13.21 8.68
CA GLY A 65 -1.06 -14.43 9.45
C GLY A 65 -0.11 -14.18 10.64
N PRO A 66 0.33 -15.24 11.34
CA PRO A 66 1.07 -15.11 12.61
C PRO A 66 2.39 -14.33 12.55
N ARG A 67 3.00 -14.23 11.37
CA ARG A 67 4.29 -13.53 11.15
C ARG A 67 4.14 -12.25 10.33
N THR A 68 2.91 -11.89 9.96
CA THR A 68 2.66 -10.69 9.16
C THR A 68 2.96 -9.45 9.98
N ARG A 69 3.76 -8.55 9.41
CA ARG A 69 3.94 -7.22 9.97
C ARG A 69 2.86 -6.29 9.42
N VAL A 70 2.04 -5.73 10.29
CA VAL A 70 1.04 -4.72 9.92
C VAL A 70 1.59 -3.34 10.21
N VAL A 71 1.52 -2.45 9.22
CA VAL A 71 1.96 -1.06 9.29
C VAL A 71 0.78 -0.18 8.88
N ARG A 72 0.45 0.78 9.74
CA ARG A 72 -0.73 1.63 9.61
C ARG A 72 -0.29 3.09 9.56
N TRP A 73 -0.64 3.79 8.47
CA TRP A 73 -0.41 5.23 8.22
C TRP A 73 0.98 5.71 8.67
N ARG A 74 1.99 4.86 8.47
CA ARG A 74 3.37 5.13 8.85
C ARG A 74 4.07 5.94 7.77
N GLU A 75 4.61 7.09 8.17
CA GLU A 75 5.48 7.92 7.35
C GLU A 75 6.95 7.48 7.41
N GLY A 76 7.73 7.94 6.43
CA GLY A 76 9.16 7.72 6.35
C GLY A 76 9.52 6.30 5.89
N GLU A 77 10.80 5.96 6.01
CA GLU A 77 11.36 4.74 5.44
C GLU A 77 11.15 3.51 6.33
N LEU A 78 10.89 2.39 5.69
CA LEU A 78 10.72 1.06 6.25
C LEU A 78 11.45 0.08 5.34
N SER A 79 12.31 -0.74 5.93
CA SER A 79 12.91 -1.87 5.22
C SER A 79 12.43 -3.19 5.80
N LEU A 80 12.19 -4.16 4.93
CA LEU A 80 11.89 -5.54 5.28
C LEU A 80 12.59 -6.45 4.27
N GLY A 81 13.64 -7.17 4.71
CA GLY A 81 14.47 -7.94 3.78
C GLY A 81 15.08 -7.03 2.70
N GLY A 82 14.89 -7.40 1.43
CA GLY A 82 15.31 -6.60 0.27
C GLY A 82 14.32 -5.49 -0.16
N LEU A 83 13.15 -5.41 0.49
CA LEU A 83 12.11 -4.43 0.17
C LEU A 83 12.38 -3.11 0.90
N ARG A 84 12.35 -1.99 0.16
CA ARG A 84 12.29 -0.64 0.75
C ARG A 84 10.91 -0.04 0.50
N VAL A 85 10.34 0.53 1.54
CA VAL A 85 9.03 1.20 1.52
C VAL A 85 9.19 2.59 2.13
N ARG A 86 8.63 3.61 1.50
CA ARG A 86 8.57 4.98 2.03
C ARG A 86 7.12 5.43 2.10
N GLY A 87 6.67 5.81 3.29
CA GLY A 87 5.35 6.43 3.49
C GLY A 87 5.42 7.94 3.40
N VAL A 88 4.50 8.55 2.65
CA VAL A 88 4.38 10.00 2.48
C VAL A 88 2.97 10.43 2.85
N ARG A 89 2.84 11.29 3.87
CA ARG A 89 1.55 11.85 4.26
C ARG A 89 1.09 12.90 3.26
N LEU A 90 -0.16 12.77 2.83
CA LEU A 90 -0.87 13.63 1.89
C LEU A 90 -2.30 13.86 2.39
N SER A 91 -3.03 14.76 1.76
CA SER A 91 -4.43 15.05 2.08
C SER A 91 -5.38 14.17 1.27
N HIS A 92 -6.47 13.71 1.92
CA HIS A 92 -7.56 12.97 1.27
C HIS A 92 -8.54 13.91 0.52
N ASP A 93 -8.36 15.23 0.67
CA ASP A 93 -9.16 16.25 -0.02
C ASP A 93 -8.31 17.45 -0.48
N ASP A 94 -8.90 18.30 -1.32
CA ASP A 94 -8.30 19.54 -1.83
C ASP A 94 -8.31 20.69 -0.81
N LYS A 95 -8.71 20.43 0.43
CA LYS A 95 -8.80 21.39 1.54
C LYS A 95 -7.89 21.02 2.70
N GLY A 96 -6.76 20.37 2.41
CA GLY A 96 -5.74 20.04 3.41
C GLY A 96 -6.16 18.97 4.42
N GLY A 97 -7.09 18.08 4.04
CA GLY A 97 -7.58 16.99 4.87
C GLY A 97 -8.69 17.40 5.84
N SER A 98 -9.32 18.55 5.63
CA SER A 98 -10.36 19.06 6.54
C SER A 98 -11.71 18.34 6.39
N LEU A 99 -11.93 17.62 5.30
CA LEU A 99 -13.17 16.88 5.03
C LEU A 99 -12.99 15.39 5.35
N PHE A 100 -11.88 14.79 4.91
CA PHE A 100 -11.67 13.34 4.97
C PHE A 100 -10.37 12.93 5.69
N GLY A 101 -9.60 13.90 6.19
CA GLY A 101 -8.37 13.64 6.91
C GLY A 101 -7.15 13.45 6.00
N SER A 102 -6.16 12.71 6.52
CA SER A 102 -4.91 12.44 5.82
C SER A 102 -4.83 11.01 5.34
N VAL A 103 -4.09 10.81 4.26
CA VAL A 103 -3.74 9.52 3.69
C VAL A 103 -2.23 9.38 3.65
N VAL A 104 -1.70 8.17 3.82
CA VAL A 104 -0.29 7.88 3.58
C VAL A 104 -0.14 7.10 2.28
N ALA A 105 0.42 7.75 1.26
CA ALA A 105 0.87 7.08 0.05
C ALA A 105 2.14 6.27 0.34
N TYR A 106 2.25 5.09 -0.29
CA TYR A 106 3.40 4.21 -0.11
C TYR A 106 4.18 4.06 -1.41
N VAL A 107 5.49 4.31 -1.35
CA VAL A 107 6.43 4.05 -2.43
C VAL A 107 7.22 2.79 -2.11
N ILE A 108 7.19 1.81 -3.00
CA ILE A 108 7.88 0.53 -2.85
C ILE A 108 8.96 0.44 -3.92
N GLU A 109 10.20 0.21 -3.50
CA GLU A 109 11.32 -0.09 -4.40
C GLU A 109 11.64 -1.58 -4.32
N ALA A 110 11.54 -2.26 -5.46
CA ALA A 110 11.85 -3.67 -5.58
C ALA A 110 12.27 -4.01 -7.02
N GLU A 111 13.28 -4.87 -7.17
CA GLU A 111 13.71 -5.40 -8.47
C GLU A 111 14.02 -4.31 -9.52
N GLY A 112 14.57 -3.17 -9.07
CA GLY A 112 14.91 -2.03 -9.94
C GLY A 112 13.69 -1.21 -10.41
N LEU A 113 12.50 -1.50 -9.90
CA LEU A 113 11.28 -0.75 -10.14
C LEU A 113 10.86 0.03 -8.90
N THR A 114 10.20 1.17 -9.14
CA THR A 114 9.57 1.99 -8.12
C THR A 114 8.06 1.98 -8.35
N LEU A 115 7.30 1.48 -7.38
CA LEU A 115 5.84 1.45 -7.39
C LEU A 115 5.31 2.48 -6.40
N ALA A 116 4.31 3.26 -6.79
CA ALA A 116 3.63 4.19 -5.89
C ALA A 116 2.15 3.81 -5.74
N HIS A 117 1.74 3.50 -4.51
CA HIS A 117 0.35 3.34 -4.11
C HIS A 117 -0.13 4.64 -3.49
N LEU A 118 -0.91 5.40 -4.24
CA LEU A 118 -1.40 6.70 -3.79
C LEU A 118 -2.60 6.59 -2.86
N SER A 119 -3.37 5.49 -2.92
CA SER A 119 -4.65 5.38 -2.21
C SER A 119 -5.56 6.57 -2.54
N ASP A 120 -6.33 7.06 -1.57
CA ASP A 120 -7.32 8.13 -1.73
C ASP A 120 -6.73 9.54 -1.64
N VAL A 121 -5.63 9.81 -2.33
CA VAL A 121 -5.11 11.18 -2.40
C VAL A 121 -6.12 12.07 -3.12
N GLY A 122 -6.52 13.15 -2.44
CA GLY A 122 -7.47 14.14 -2.96
C GLY A 122 -6.87 15.53 -3.16
N GLU A 123 -5.56 15.72 -2.93
CA GLU A 123 -4.88 16.99 -3.17
C GLU A 123 -4.34 17.13 -4.62
N PRO A 124 -4.15 18.38 -5.11
CA PRO A 124 -3.62 18.65 -6.45
C PRO A 124 -2.27 17.97 -6.76
N SER A 125 -2.08 17.55 -8.01
CA SER A 125 -0.94 16.72 -8.47
C SER A 125 0.42 17.42 -8.45
N ASP A 126 0.49 18.73 -8.34
CA ASP A 126 1.71 19.51 -8.07
C ASP A 126 2.30 19.22 -6.68
N SER A 127 1.54 18.55 -5.80
CA SER A 127 2.04 17.92 -4.57
C SER A 127 2.80 16.60 -4.83
N ALA A 128 2.69 16.00 -6.03
CA ALA A 128 3.21 14.67 -6.35
C ALA A 128 4.74 14.56 -6.33
N GLU A 129 5.46 15.68 -6.37
CA GLU A 129 6.91 15.73 -6.16
C GLU A 129 7.32 15.12 -4.80
N ARG A 130 6.42 15.16 -3.80
CA ARG A 130 6.66 14.57 -2.47
C ARG A 130 6.70 13.04 -2.51
N VAL A 131 5.94 12.43 -3.43
CA VAL A 131 5.92 10.97 -3.60
C VAL A 131 7.12 10.52 -4.44
N ALA A 132 7.46 11.24 -5.50
CA ALA A 132 8.54 10.90 -6.42
C ALA A 132 9.96 11.30 -5.96
N GLY A 133 10.16 11.63 -4.68
CA GLY A 133 11.42 12.17 -4.11
C GLY A 133 12.72 11.52 -4.63
N PRO A 134 13.86 12.22 -4.55
CA PRO A 134 15.06 11.92 -5.34
C PRO A 134 15.51 10.47 -5.16
N THR A 135 15.62 9.76 -6.29
CA THR A 135 16.29 8.45 -6.41
C THR A 135 17.77 8.54 -6.09
#